data_AF-A0A1I6GAJ4-F1
#
_entry.id   AF-A0A1I6GAJ4-F1
#
_cell.length_a   1.000
_cell.length_b   1.000
_cell.length_c   1.000
_cell.angle_alpha   90.00
_cell.angle_beta   90.00
_cell.angle_gamma   90.00
#
_symmetry.space_group_name_H-M   'P 1'
#
loop_
_entity.id
_entity.type
_entity.pdbx_description
1 polymer ?
#
loop_
_entity_poly.entity_id
_entity_poly.type
_entity_poly.pdbx_seq_one_letter_code
_entity_poly.pdbx_strand_id
1 'polypeptide(L)' 'MKTTLLIKEIYLEAFKNLGNLLVRNYFKIFAWFSFAMFFVVLYAFVFRLSTGFVWD' A
#
# COMPACT_ATOMS: atom_id res chain seq x y z
N MET A 1 18.55 35.05 -5.01
CA MET A 1 17.89 34.61 -6.26
C MET A 1 18.47 33.31 -6.81
N LYS A 2 19.80 33.13 -6.86
CA LYS A 2 20.42 31.88 -7.38
C LYS A 2 20.19 30.66 -6.48
N THR A 3 20.25 30.84 -5.16
CA THR A 3 20.07 29.76 -4.17
C THR A 3 18.61 29.29 -4.06
N THR A 4 17.66 30.21 -4.09
CA THR A 4 16.22 29.89 -4.06
C THR A 4 15.76 29.13 -5.30
N LEU A 5 16.34 29.44 -6.48
CA LEU A 5 16.10 28.68 -7.71
C LEU A 5 16.66 27.26 -7.62
N LEU A 6 17.89 27.10 -7.13
CA LEU A 6 18.53 25.80 -6.92
C LEU A 6 17.74 24.88 -5.99
N ILE A 7 17.27 25.40 -4.85
CA ILE A 7 16.46 24.62 -3.90
C ILE A 7 15.15 24.15 -4.55
N LYS A 8 14.51 25.00 -5.36
CA LYS A 8 13.28 24.67 -6.07
C LYS A 8 13.50 23.58 -7.13
N GLU A 9 14.61 23.64 -7.86
CA GLU A 9 14.97 22.60 -8.84
C GLU A 9 15.21 21.26 -8.17
N ILE A 10 16.01 21.23 -7.09
CA ILE A 10 16.26 20.00 -6.32
C ILE A 10 14.95 19.42 -5.77
N TYR A 11 14.05 20.27 -5.26
CA TYR A 11 12.75 19.82 -4.75
C TYR A 11 11.87 19.23 -5.86
N LEU A 12 11.76 19.90 -7.01
CA LEU A 12 10.97 19.40 -8.14
C LEU A 12 11.54 18.11 -8.72
N GLU A 13 12.86 18.00 -8.83
CA GLU A 13 13.53 16.81 -9.35
C GLU A 13 13.41 15.63 -8.38
N ALA A 14 13.59 15.87 -7.08
CA ALA A 14 13.38 14.89 -6.04
C ALA A 14 11.93 14.39 -6.02
N PHE A 15 10.93 15.27 -5.98
CA PHE A 15 9.52 14.86 -5.93
C PHE A 15 9.03 14.20 -7.22
N LYS A 16 9.52 14.63 -8.39
CA LYS A 16 9.19 14.01 -9.69
C LYS A 16 9.69 12.57 -9.78
N ASN A 17 10.87 12.27 -9.22
CA ASN A 17 11.39 10.90 -9.12
C ASN A 17 10.77 10.11 -7.96
N LEU A 18 10.46 10.77 -6.84
CA LEU A 18 9.87 10.14 -5.66
C LEU A 18 8.52 9.52 -5.98
N GLY A 19 7.69 10.22 -6.75
CA GLY A 19 6.39 9.72 -7.20
C GLY A 19 6.53 8.42 -7.99
N ASN A 20 7.44 8.36 -8.97
CA ASN A 20 7.62 7.15 -9.78
C ASN A 20 8.15 5.96 -8.95
N LEU A 21 9.07 6.20 -8.01
CA LEU A 21 9.68 5.14 -7.21
C LEU A 21 8.71 4.62 -6.14
N LEU A 22 8.04 5.53 -5.43
CA LEU A 22 7.09 5.20 -4.37
C LEU A 22 5.85 4.56 -4.98
N VAL A 23 5.25 5.15 -6.02
CA VAL A 23 4.04 4.59 -6.65
C VAL A 23 4.32 3.20 -7.23
N ARG A 24 5.41 3.00 -7.96
CA ARG A 24 5.66 1.71 -8.62
C ARG A 24 5.88 0.55 -7.65
N ASN A 25 6.58 0.77 -6.54
CA ASN A 25 6.87 -0.30 -5.58
C ASN A 25 5.80 -0.40 -4.48
N TYR A 26 5.29 0.73 -3.98
CA TYR A 26 4.30 0.76 -2.92
C TYR A 26 2.98 0.13 -3.37
N PHE A 27 2.47 0.48 -4.56
CA PHE A 27 1.22 -0.10 -5.05
C PHE A 27 1.32 -1.61 -5.25
N LYS A 28 2.48 -2.13 -5.66
CA LYS A 28 2.70 -3.57 -5.80
C LYS A 28 2.64 -4.28 -4.45
N ILE A 29 3.34 -3.76 -3.44
CA ILE A 29 3.33 -4.33 -2.08
C ILE A 29 1.93 -4.21 -1.46
N PHE A 30 1.29 -3.04 -1.62
CA PHE A 30 -0.05 -2.79 -1.12
C PHE A 30 -1.11 -3.69 -1.74
N ALA A 31 -1.03 -3.94 -3.06
CA ALA A 31 -1.92 -4.89 -3.73
C ALA A 31 -1.76 -6.30 -3.16
N TRP A 32 -0.51 -6.80 -3.05
CA TRP A 32 -0.24 -8.10 -2.44
C TRP A 32 -0.72 -8.18 -0.99
N PHE A 33 -0.55 -7.12 -0.21
CA PHE A 33 -1.05 -7.03 1.16
C PHE A 33 -2.58 -7.07 1.22
N SER A 34 -3.27 -6.37 0.32
CA SER A 34 -4.74 -6.41 0.23
C SER A 34 -5.25 -7.81 -0.11
N PHE A 35 -4.62 -8.50 -1.06
CA PHE A 35 -4.94 -9.90 -1.36
C PHE A 35 -4.70 -10.81 -0.14
N ALA A 36 -3.57 -10.66 0.55
CA ALA A 36 -3.28 -11.43 1.75
C ALA A 36 -4.34 -11.23 2.85
N MET A 37 -4.73 -9.97 3.13
CA MET A 37 -5.80 -9.68 4.09
C MET A 37 -7.15 -10.27 3.66
N PHE A 38 -7.45 -10.24 2.36
CA PHE A 38 -8.66 -10.87 1.83
C PHE A 38 -8.67 -12.38 2.10
N PHE A 39 -7.56 -13.09 1.88
CA PHE A 39 -7.45 -14.52 2.19
C PHE A 39 -7.63 -14.82 3.68
N VAL A 40 -7.13 -13.95 4.57
CA VAL A 40 -7.33 -14.11 6.03
C VAL A 40 -8.82 -14.05 6.38
N VAL A 41 -9.55 -13.08 5.82
CA VAL A 41 -11.01 -12.97 6.03
C VAL A 41 -11.73 -14.19 5.46
N LEU A 42 -11.33 -14.64 4.27
CA LEU A 42 -11.94 -15.79 3.60
C LEU A 42 -11.71 -17.07 4.43
N TYR A 43 -10.51 -17.27 4.97
CA TYR A 43 -10.21 -18.36 5.90
C TYR A 43 -11.08 -18.28 7.16
N ALA A 44 -11.13 -17.11 7.81
CA ALA A 44 -11.94 -16.93 9.01
C ALA A 44 -13.44 -17.18 8.75
N PHE A 45 -13.92 -16.77 7.58
CA PHE A 45 -15.29 -17.02 7.13
C PHE A 45 -15.57 -18.51 6.91
N VAL A 46 -14.69 -19.21 6.20
CA VAL A 46 -14.81 -20.67 5.98
C VAL A 46 -14.73 -21.43 7.30
N PHE A 47 -13.81 -21.05 8.19
CA PHE A 47 -13.71 -21.61 9.54
C PHE A 47 -15.02 -21.43 10.31
N ARG A 48 -15.65 -20.24 10.22
CA ARG A 48 -16.93 -19.98 10.87
C ARG A 48 -18.09 -20.79 10.24
N LEU A 49 -18.07 -20.99 8.92
CA LEU A 49 -19.04 -21.84 8.24
C LEU A 49 -18.90 -23.31 8.63
N SER A 50 -17.66 -23.82 8.78
CA SER A 50 -17.41 -25.23 9.08
C SER A 50 -17.59 -25.60 10.55
N THR A 51 -17.25 -24.69 11.47
CA THR A 51 -17.43 -24.90 12.92
C THR A 51 -18.82 -24.55 13.41
N GLY A 52 -19.66 -23.95 12.54
CA GLY A 52 -20.96 -23.43 12.90
C GLY A 52 -20.86 -22.15 13.75
N PHE A 53 -21.97 -21.41 13.81
CA PHE A 53 -22.09 -20.41 14.86
C PHE A 53 -22.25 -21.16 16.18
N VAL A 54 -21.31 -20.96 17.11
CA VAL A 54 -21.57 -21.22 18.53
C VAL A 54 -22.63 -20.19 18.92
N TRP A 55 -23.89 -20.57 18.75
CA TRP A 55 -25.03 -19.88 19.31
C TRP A 55 -25.09 -20.31 20.79
N ASP A 56 -24.46 -19.51 21.64
CA ASP A 56 -24.85 -19.36 23.05
C ASP A 56 -25.37 -17.93 23.21
#